data_AF-A0A371MQV6-F1
#
_entry.id   AF-A0A371MQV6-F1
#
_cell.length_a   1.000
_cell.length_b   1.000
_cell.length_c   1.000
_cell.angle_alpha   90.00
_cell.angle_beta   90.00
_cell.angle_gamma   90.00
#
_symmetry.space_group_name_H-M   'P 1'
#
loop_
_entity.id
_entity.type
_entity.pdbx_description
1 polymer ?
#
loop_
_entity_poly.entity_id
_entity_poly.type
_entity_poly.pdbx_seq_one_letter_code
_entity_poly.pdbx_strand_id
1 'polypeptide(L)'
;DLDVGVEDVATPVGPRARARSAELAENPHVPRPVEKTLEDDDWNAEGAMNYLYRRGFDVYDINTILSAGALGQTDQRRLVPTRWSITAVDDTVGQYLRGRIRTNPGIDAVEVHRNEFLGNAFWVILAPGKWEYELVELKAPGSVWNPDPEAG
;
A
#
# COMPACT_ATOMS: atom_id res chain seq x y z
N ASP A 1 -37.44 -5.77 1.83
CA ASP A 1 -36.58 -5.59 0.64
C ASP A 1 -35.63 -4.45 0.88
N LEU A 2 -34.38 -4.80 1.22
CA LEU A 2 -33.26 -3.86 1.18
C LEU A 2 -32.62 -4.07 -0.17
N ASP A 3 -32.98 -3.23 -1.13
CA ASP A 3 -32.34 -3.17 -2.44
C ASP A 3 -30.97 -2.52 -2.22
N VAL A 4 -29.91 -3.34 -2.29
CA VAL A 4 -28.52 -2.90 -2.05
C VAL A 4 -28.02 -2.30 -3.36
N GLY A 5 -27.96 -0.97 -3.44
CA GLY A 5 -27.45 -0.29 -4.62
C GLY A 5 -25.94 -0.47 -4.79
N VAL A 6 -25.42 -0.18 -5.98
CA VAL A 6 -23.96 -0.17 -6.26
C VAL A 6 -23.21 0.81 -5.33
N GLU A 7 -23.91 1.82 -4.80
CA GLU A 7 -23.40 2.77 -3.80
C GLU A 7 -23.30 2.17 -2.38
N ASP A 8 -24.03 1.10 -2.10
CA ASP A 8 -24.13 0.44 -0.78
C ASP A 8 -23.09 -0.66 -0.56
N VAL A 9 -22.23 -0.94 -1.56
CA VAL A 9 -21.02 -1.77 -1.38
C VAL A 9 -19.92 -0.95 -0.70
N ALA A 10 -20.25 -0.31 0.42
CA ALA A 10 -19.26 0.22 1.34
C ALA A 10 -18.95 -0.86 2.37
N THR A 11 -17.66 -1.16 2.58
CA THR A 11 -17.23 -1.94 3.76
C THR A 11 -17.95 -1.35 4.98
N PRO A 12 -18.64 -2.16 5.81
CA PRO A 12 -19.40 -1.64 6.93
C PRO A 12 -18.49 -0.75 7.78
N VAL A 13 -18.78 0.54 7.78
CA VAL A 13 -18.07 1.50 8.61
C VAL A 13 -18.72 1.51 9.97
N GLY A 14 -17.97 1.09 10.99
CA GLY A 14 -18.42 1.14 12.37
C GLY A 14 -18.81 2.55 12.82
N PRO A 15 -19.49 2.68 13.97
CA PRO A 15 -19.87 3.97 14.54
C PRO A 15 -18.65 4.89 14.67
N ARG A 16 -18.80 6.14 14.20
CA ARG A 16 -17.74 7.15 14.25
C ARG A 16 -17.89 7.98 15.54
N ALA A 17 -16.81 8.09 16.31
CA ALA A 17 -16.72 8.98 17.46
C ALA A 17 -15.44 9.82 17.37
N ARG A 18 -15.47 11.03 17.92
CA ARG A 18 -14.26 11.87 18.01
C ARG A 18 -13.43 11.45 19.21
N ALA A 19 -12.13 11.26 19.00
CA ALA A 19 -11.18 11.16 20.10
C ALA A 19 -11.10 12.51 20.84
N ARG A 20 -11.14 12.49 22.18
CA ARG A 20 -10.98 13.69 23.02
C ARG A 20 -9.52 13.91 23.42
N SER A 21 -8.82 12.83 23.73
CA SER A 21 -7.40 12.80 24.07
C SER A 21 -6.80 11.44 23.70
N ALA A 22 -5.48 11.40 23.59
CA ALA A 22 -4.69 10.19 23.48
C ALA A 22 -3.46 10.36 24.37
N GLU A 23 -3.14 9.35 25.18
CA GLU A 23 -2.02 9.36 26.11
C GLU A 23 -1.18 8.11 25.88
N LEU A 24 0.14 8.24 25.94
CA LEU A 24 1.06 7.11 25.84
C LEU A 24 0.97 6.28 27.13
N ALA A 25 0.61 5.01 27.01
CA ALA A 25 0.54 4.10 28.15
C ALA A 25 1.92 3.64 28.63
N GLU A 26 2.89 3.56 27.71
CA GLU A 26 4.26 3.15 27.97
C GLU A 26 5.22 3.77 26.95
N ASN A 27 6.53 3.60 27.17
CA ASN A 27 7.53 4.07 26.22
C ASN A 27 7.65 3.09 25.06
N PRO A 28 7.23 3.47 23.82
CA PRO A 28 7.29 2.57 22.69
C PRO A 28 8.74 2.30 22.29
N HIS A 29 9.02 1.07 21.85
CA HIS A 29 10.25 0.81 21.12
C HIS A 29 10.08 1.30 19.68
N VAL A 30 10.90 2.27 19.27
CA VAL A 30 10.94 2.75 17.90
C VAL A 30 12.19 2.18 17.23
N PRO A 31 12.07 1.48 16.08
CA PRO A 31 13.24 1.00 15.36
C PRO A 31 14.13 2.18 14.93
N ARG A 32 15.45 2.03 15.07
CA ARG A 32 16.43 3.08 14.71
C ARG A 32 16.24 3.72 13.33
N PRO A 33 15.89 2.97 12.25
CA PRO A 33 15.62 3.60 10.96
C PRO A 33 14.44 4.59 11.00
N VAL A 34 13.43 4.32 11.82
CA VAL A 34 12.27 5.19 12.00
C VAL A 34 12.63 6.41 12.86
N GLU A 35 13.39 6.22 13.95
CA GLU A 35 13.94 7.32 14.75
C GLU A 35 14.70 8.31 13.87
N LYS A 36 15.58 7.79 13.00
CA LYS A 36 16.34 8.63 12.06
C LYS A 36 15.43 9.46 11.15
N THR A 37 14.34 8.89 10.63
CA THR A 37 13.42 9.66 9.78
C THR A 37 12.67 10.75 10.55
N LEU A 38 12.49 10.58 11.85
CA LEU A 38 11.85 11.56 12.74
C LEU A 38 12.82 12.68 13.15
N GLU A 39 14.08 12.35 13.38
CA GLU A 39 15.13 13.32 13.79
C GLU A 39 15.55 14.28 12.67
N ASP A 40 15.33 13.93 11.40
CA ASP A 40 15.65 14.78 10.25
C ASP A 40 14.44 15.63 9.86
N ASP A 41 14.41 16.87 10.36
CA ASP A 41 13.29 17.81 10.17
C ASP A 41 13.11 18.30 8.72
N ASP A 42 14.15 18.18 7.88
CA ASP A 42 14.16 18.68 6.50
C ASP A 42 13.90 17.57 5.46
N TRP A 43 13.83 16.31 5.89
CA TRP A 43 13.70 15.18 4.98
C TRP A 43 12.31 15.07 4.37
N ASN A 44 12.23 15.11 3.04
CA ASN A 44 10.98 14.85 2.33
C ASN A 44 10.46 13.42 2.56
N ALA A 45 9.12 13.28 2.53
CA ALA A 45 8.47 12.00 2.83
C ALA A 45 8.88 10.91 1.82
N GLU A 46 9.01 11.25 0.53
CA GLU A 46 9.42 10.32 -0.51
C GLU A 46 10.80 9.68 -0.25
N GLY A 47 11.77 10.50 0.16
CA GLY A 47 13.11 10.03 0.50
C GLY A 47 13.10 9.14 1.74
N ALA A 48 12.34 9.52 2.77
CA ALA A 48 12.19 8.75 3.99
C ALA A 48 11.50 7.39 3.74
N MET A 49 10.42 7.36 2.94
CA MET A 49 9.74 6.13 2.52
C MET A 49 10.69 5.16 1.80
N ASN A 50 11.43 5.66 0.80
CA ASN A 50 12.41 4.85 0.07
C ASN A 50 13.57 4.37 0.96
N TYR A 51 13.99 5.18 1.93
CA TYR A 51 15.00 4.79 2.90
C TYR A 51 14.52 3.63 3.80
N LEU A 52 13.30 3.74 4.35
CA LEU A 52 12.72 2.69 5.20
C LEU A 52 12.53 1.39 4.41
N TYR A 53 11.99 1.47 3.20
CA TYR A 53 11.82 0.30 2.33
C TYR A 53 13.15 -0.43 2.09
N ARG A 54 14.22 0.31 1.79
CA ARG A 54 15.58 -0.25 1.63
C ARG A 54 16.17 -0.86 2.91
N ARG A 55 15.61 -0.55 4.07
CA ARG A 55 16.00 -1.09 5.38
C ARG A 55 15.14 -2.28 5.82
N GLY A 56 14.26 -2.77 4.95
CA GLY A 56 13.48 -3.99 5.16
C GLY A 56 12.10 -3.75 5.77
N PHE A 57 11.64 -2.50 5.87
CA PHE A 57 10.25 -2.20 6.20
C PHE A 57 9.40 -2.46 4.97
N ASP A 58 8.29 -3.18 5.15
CA ASP A 58 7.36 -3.41 4.06
C ASP A 58 6.44 -2.19 3.84
N VAL A 59 5.62 -2.24 2.79
CA VAL A 59 4.71 -1.13 2.47
C VAL A 59 3.67 -0.90 3.57
N TYR A 60 3.29 -1.92 4.34
CA TYR A 60 2.31 -1.80 5.42
C TYR A 60 2.89 -1.09 6.65
N ASP A 61 4.16 -1.38 6.98
CA ASP A 61 4.89 -0.65 8.01
C ASP A 61 4.98 0.84 7.65
N ILE A 62 5.41 1.14 6.43
CA ILE A 62 5.60 2.52 5.95
C ILE A 62 4.25 3.25 5.87
N ASN A 63 3.18 2.56 5.46
CA ASN A 63 1.81 3.09 5.50
C ASN A 63 1.43 3.55 6.90
N THR A 64 1.71 2.73 7.90
CA THR A 64 1.39 3.02 9.30
C THR A 64 2.18 4.24 9.80
N ILE A 65 3.48 4.29 9.51
CA ILE A 65 4.37 5.39 9.90
C ILE A 65 3.93 6.71 9.22
N LEU A 66 3.63 6.67 7.91
CA LEU A 66 3.13 7.85 7.19
C LEU A 66 1.74 8.28 7.70
N SER A 67 0.81 7.35 7.92
CA SER A 67 -0.52 7.62 8.47
C SER A 67 -0.46 8.29 9.84
N ALA A 68 0.52 7.90 10.68
CA ALA A 68 0.79 8.53 11.97
C ALA A 68 1.43 9.93 11.85
N GLY A 69 1.75 10.40 10.64
CA GLY A 69 2.39 11.69 10.41
C GLY A 69 3.88 11.72 10.75
N ALA A 70 4.54 10.56 10.80
CA ALA A 70 5.93 10.44 11.21
C ALA A 70 6.96 10.64 10.08
N LEU A 71 6.53 10.96 8.85
CA LEU A 71 7.41 11.16 7.69
C LEU A 71 7.16 12.53 7.04
N GLY A 72 8.22 13.10 6.47
CA GLY A 72 8.19 14.38 5.77
C GLY A 72 8.86 15.50 6.58
N GLN A 73 8.86 16.70 6.00
CA GLN A 73 9.37 17.88 6.67
C GLN A 73 8.49 18.23 7.87
N THR A 74 9.09 18.73 8.95
CA THR A 74 8.38 18.92 10.23
C THR A 74 7.13 19.79 10.10
N ASP A 75 7.16 20.87 9.31
CA ASP A 75 5.99 21.73 9.07
C ASP A 75 4.89 21.06 8.22
N GLN A 76 5.18 19.94 7.58
CA GLN A 76 4.27 19.18 6.72
C GLN A 76 3.78 17.88 7.36
N ARG A 77 4.40 17.44 8.46
CA ARG A 77 4.03 16.24 9.21
C ARG A 77 2.63 16.39 9.80
N ARG A 78 1.74 15.49 9.40
CA ARG A 78 0.34 15.45 9.85
C ARG A 78 -0.21 14.04 9.71
N LEU A 79 -1.25 13.73 10.46
CA LEU A 79 -1.99 12.48 10.26
C LEU A 79 -2.49 12.41 8.81
N VAL A 80 -2.19 11.29 8.15
CA VAL A 80 -2.61 11.03 6.77
C VAL A 80 -3.70 9.97 6.79
N PRO A 81 -4.85 10.19 6.12
CA PRO A 81 -5.86 9.15 6.00
C PRO A 81 -5.28 7.87 5.42
N THR A 82 -5.62 6.70 5.98
CA THR A 82 -5.02 5.41 5.61
C THR A 82 -5.05 5.15 4.10
N ARG A 83 -6.16 5.46 3.42
CA ARG A 83 -6.26 5.30 1.96
C ARG A 83 -5.24 6.16 1.21
N TRP A 84 -5.00 7.38 1.66
CA TRP A 84 -4.01 8.27 1.05
C TRP A 84 -2.59 7.84 1.38
N SER A 85 -2.33 7.30 2.57
CA SER A 85 -1.03 6.69 2.88
C SER A 85 -0.74 5.52 1.97
N ILE A 86 -1.70 4.59 1.79
CA ILE A 86 -1.57 3.45 0.87
C ILE A 86 -1.19 3.94 -0.52
N THR A 87 -1.94 4.88 -1.09
CA THR A 87 -1.63 5.41 -2.43
C THR A 87 -0.27 6.10 -2.50
N ALA A 88 0.09 6.91 -1.51
CA ALA A 88 1.35 7.66 -1.52
C ALA A 88 2.59 6.76 -1.38
N VAL A 89 2.51 5.75 -0.50
CA VAL A 89 3.59 4.78 -0.31
C VAL A 89 3.73 3.89 -1.54
N ASP A 90 2.62 3.35 -2.05
CA ASP A 90 2.64 2.46 -3.22
C ASP A 90 3.19 3.18 -4.47
N ASP A 91 2.80 4.43 -4.72
CA ASP A 91 3.36 5.19 -5.84
C ASP A 91 4.86 5.47 -5.63
N THR A 92 5.26 5.93 -4.45
CA THR A 92 6.67 6.27 -4.16
C THR A 92 7.58 5.05 -4.29
N VAL A 93 7.24 3.95 -3.59
CA VAL A 93 8.02 2.71 -3.63
C VAL A 93 7.95 2.09 -5.02
N GLY A 94 6.79 2.17 -5.68
CA GLY A 94 6.60 1.72 -7.05
C GLY A 94 7.52 2.44 -8.04
N GLN A 95 7.64 3.77 -7.97
CA GLN A 95 8.59 4.54 -8.80
C GLN A 95 10.04 4.12 -8.53
N TYR A 96 10.40 3.97 -7.26
CA TYR A 96 11.74 3.52 -6.86
C TYR A 96 12.07 2.13 -7.45
N LEU A 97 11.15 1.18 -7.36
CA LEU A 97 11.32 -0.17 -7.92
C LEU A 97 11.34 -0.17 -9.44
N ARG A 98 10.46 0.59 -10.11
CA ARG A 98 10.43 0.73 -11.58
C ARG A 98 11.77 1.25 -12.11
N GLY A 99 12.38 2.22 -11.44
CA GLY A 99 13.70 2.73 -11.80
C GLY A 99 14.79 1.65 -11.81
N ARG A 100 14.65 0.60 -10.98
CA ARG A 100 15.61 -0.50 -10.87
C ARG A 100 15.34 -1.65 -11.83
N ILE A 101 14.07 -1.99 -12.05
CA ILE A 101 13.70 -3.14 -12.90
C ILE A 101 14.09 -2.91 -14.37
N ARG A 102 14.01 -1.65 -14.84
CA ARG A 102 14.35 -1.30 -16.23
C ARG A 102 15.78 -1.61 -16.64
N THR A 103 16.69 -1.79 -15.69
CA THR A 103 18.10 -2.12 -15.96
C THR A 103 18.44 -3.58 -15.69
N ASN A 104 17.47 -4.39 -15.26
CA ASN A 104 17.70 -5.81 -15.05
C ASN A 104 17.78 -6.54 -16.40
N PRO A 105 18.57 -7.63 -16.49
CA PRO A 105 18.49 -8.54 -17.62
C PRO A 105 17.05 -9.07 -17.80
N GLY A 106 16.63 -9.22 -19.05
CA GLY A 106 15.39 -9.92 -19.38
C GLY A 106 15.49 -11.42 -19.10
N ILE A 107 14.36 -12.10 -19.20
CA ILE A 107 14.26 -13.56 -19.14
C ILE A 107 14.27 -14.16 -20.56
N ASP A 108 14.74 -15.39 -20.69
CA ASP A 108 14.90 -16.08 -21.98
C ASP A 108 13.72 -17.01 -22.35
N ALA A 109 12.83 -17.29 -21.39
CA ALA A 109 11.67 -18.17 -21.58
C ALA A 109 10.47 -17.66 -20.79
N VAL A 110 9.26 -18.12 -21.17
CA VAL A 110 8.04 -17.80 -20.41
C VAL A 110 8.05 -18.53 -19.08
N GLU A 111 7.78 -17.80 -18.00
CA GLU A 111 7.61 -18.33 -16.65
C GLU A 111 6.19 -18.05 -16.14
N VAL A 112 5.59 -19.03 -15.46
CA VAL A 112 4.27 -18.89 -14.84
C VAL A 112 4.37 -19.24 -13.37
N HIS A 113 4.10 -18.25 -12.52
CA HIS A 113 4.11 -18.39 -11.08
C HIS A 113 2.69 -18.23 -10.55
N ARG A 114 2.29 -19.11 -9.61
CA ARG A 114 0.99 -19.04 -8.94
C ARG A 114 1.17 -18.99 -7.43
N ASN A 115 0.39 -18.16 -6.77
CA ASN A 115 0.29 -18.14 -5.32
C ASN A 115 -1.18 -17.93 -4.89
N GLU A 116 -1.50 -18.28 -3.65
CA GLU A 116 -2.81 -18.02 -3.06
C GLU A 116 -2.63 -17.36 -1.69
N PHE A 117 -3.35 -16.26 -1.46
CA PHE A 117 -3.29 -15.55 -0.18
C PHE A 117 -4.64 -14.93 0.17
N LEU A 118 -5.12 -15.19 1.39
CA LEU A 118 -6.42 -14.75 1.90
C LEU A 118 -7.59 -15.03 0.92
N GLY A 119 -7.57 -16.19 0.28
CA GLY A 119 -8.61 -16.60 -0.69
C GLY A 119 -8.47 -15.99 -2.09
N ASN A 120 -7.47 -15.14 -2.32
CA ASN A 120 -7.15 -14.61 -3.65
C ASN A 120 -6.13 -15.51 -4.34
N ALA A 121 -6.32 -15.77 -5.63
CA ALA A 121 -5.34 -16.46 -6.47
C ALA A 121 -4.57 -15.45 -7.32
N PHE A 122 -3.25 -15.48 -7.22
CA PHE A 122 -2.34 -14.61 -7.95
C PHE A 122 -1.63 -15.43 -9.03
N TRP A 123 -1.69 -14.93 -10.26
CA TRP A 123 -0.95 -15.47 -11.39
C TRP A 123 0.02 -14.41 -11.88
N VAL A 124 1.31 -14.73 -11.91
CA VAL A 124 2.35 -13.86 -12.44
C VAL A 124 2.96 -14.55 -13.65
N ILE A 125 2.72 -13.98 -14.82
CA ILE A 125 3.23 -14.47 -16.10
C ILE A 125 4.36 -13.54 -16.52
N LEU A 126 5.57 -14.08 -16.67
CA LEU A 126 6.72 -13.37 -17.18
C LEU A 126 7.03 -13.88 -18.58
N ALA A 127 7.20 -12.99 -19.55
CA ALA A 127 7.54 -13.35 -20.93
C ALA A 127 8.80 -12.59 -21.41
N PRO A 128 9.62 -13.17 -22.31
CA PRO A 128 10.73 -12.47 -22.95
C PRO A 128 10.23 -11.26 -23.75
N GLY A 129 10.87 -10.11 -23.60
CA GLY A 129 10.46 -8.90 -24.32
C GLY A 129 11.02 -7.61 -23.75
N LYS A 130 10.51 -6.49 -24.28
CA LYS A 130 10.72 -5.17 -23.66
C LYS A 130 9.88 -5.09 -22.38
N TRP A 131 10.29 -4.22 -21.46
CA TRP A 131 9.53 -4.02 -20.23
C TRP A 131 8.13 -3.48 -20.55
N GLU A 132 7.12 -4.26 -20.18
CA GLU A 132 5.70 -3.93 -20.21
C GLU A 132 5.02 -4.58 -19.00
N TYR A 133 3.85 -4.07 -18.62
CA TYR A 133 3.09 -4.57 -17.48
C TYR A 133 1.60 -4.38 -17.72
N GLU A 134 0.84 -5.42 -17.44
CA GLU A 134 -0.62 -5.39 -17.39
C GLU A 134 -1.08 -6.06 -16.10
N LEU A 135 -2.09 -5.48 -15.46
CA LEU A 135 -2.77 -6.06 -14.31
C LEU A 135 -4.21 -6.34 -14.69
N VAL A 136 -4.62 -7.59 -14.52
CA VAL A 136 -6.03 -7.98 -14.62
C VAL A 136 -6.47 -8.44 -13.23
N GLU A 137 -7.47 -7.76 -12.69
CA GLU A 137 -8.11 -8.15 -11.43
C GLU A 137 -9.54 -8.62 -11.71
N LEU A 138 -9.87 -9.82 -11.23
CA LEU A 138 -11.18 -10.43 -11.38
C LEU A 138 -11.79 -10.63 -10.01
N LYS A 139 -13.03 -10.18 -9.82
CA LYS A 139 -13.79 -10.41 -8.59
C LYS A 139 -14.69 -11.62 -8.79
N ALA A 140 -14.73 -12.50 -7.80
CA ALA A 140 -15.48 -13.75 -7.88
C ALA A 140 -16.96 -13.48 -8.20
N PRO A 141 -17.57 -14.20 -9.17
CA PRO A 141 -19.00 -14.14 -9.46
C PRO A 141 -19.85 -14.33 -8.21
N GLY A 142 -20.85 -13.46 -8.01
CA GLY A 142 -21.72 -13.47 -6.83
C GLY A 142 -21.05 -12.97 -5.54
N SER A 143 -19.82 -12.46 -5.60
CA SER A 143 -19.20 -11.81 -4.44
C SER A 143 -19.81 -10.42 -4.21
N VAL A 144 -19.60 -9.87 -3.01
CA VAL A 144 -20.00 -8.47 -2.72
C VAL A 144 -19.39 -7.45 -3.69
N TRP A 145 -18.30 -7.81 -4.37
CA TRP A 145 -17.60 -6.98 -5.34
C TRP A 145 -17.98 -7.28 -6.80
N ASN A 146 -18.75 -8.33 -7.05
CA ASN A 146 -19.32 -8.71 -8.36
C ASN A 146 -20.65 -9.47 -8.14
N PRO A 147 -21.70 -8.76 -7.70
CA PRO A 147 -22.96 -9.39 -7.27
C PRO A 147 -23.79 -9.90 -8.45
N ASP A 148 -23.69 -9.28 -9.62
CA ASP A 148 -24.34 -9.72 -10.86
C ASP A 148 -23.28 -10.01 -11.95
N PRO A 149 -22.76 -11.24 -12.02
CA PRO A 149 -21.73 -11.62 -12.98
C PRO A 149 -22.23 -11.69 -14.44
N GLU A 150 -23.55 -11.62 -14.69
CA GLU A 150 -24.12 -11.59 -16.03
C GLU A 150 -24.27 -10.15 -16.56
N ALA A 151 -24.14 -9.13 -15.70
CA ALA A 151 -24.32 -7.72 -16.08
C ALA A 151 -23.14 -7.11 -16.83
N GLY A 152 -21.93 -7.69 -16.71
CA GLY A 152 -20.72 -7.25 -17.42
C GLY A 152 -20.03 -6.03 -16.80
#